data_AF-A0A533SG67-F1
#
_entry.id   AF-A0A533SG67-F1
#
_cell.length_a   1.000
_cell.length_b   1.000
_cell.length_c   1.000
_cell.angle_alpha   90.00
_cell.angle_beta   90.00
_cell.angle_gamma   90.00
#
_symmetry.space_group_name_H-M   'P 1'
#
loop_
_entity.id
_entity.type
_entity.pdbx_description
1 polymer ?
#
loop_
_entity_poly.entity_id
_entity_poly.type
_entity_poly.pdbx_seq_one_letter_code
_entity_poly.pdbx_strand_id
1 'polypeptide(L)'
;MITRRQFFKFSMAAGMGAFLASRTQWMKTAQASYQLAQTPLAGSLIPRFVEPLPTFVGLRQSGTEIPVEMLEFQQMVLPASFYAPLAAPFNSGTYVWGYNVNNTLPIYPGVTVESLRGTPQRMRYINNLPVSGSEVQKRVSVDQTLHWADPLGEMCHMSGGMPMNNCLLPYEGPPPAVVHLHGGEVPSEFDGGPDQWYTPDGLYHGQSFRTLDPDLLNGALYEYPNLQEASTLWFHDHALGATRTNVYSGMAAFYLLRDAWDTGGADNGPGLPWGNYEVEIALQDRMFDTNGQLYFPDIGLNPEHPLWLPEFFGDVVVVNGKTWPF
;
A
#
# COMPACT_ATOMS: atom_id res chain seq x y z
N MET A 1 35.92 -49.32 20.23
CA MET A 1 35.72 -48.81 18.86
C MET A 1 34.24 -48.54 18.65
N ILE A 2 33.87 -47.32 18.28
CA ILE A 2 32.48 -46.98 17.92
C ILE A 2 32.21 -47.56 16.54
N THR A 3 31.14 -48.34 16.39
CA THR A 3 30.75 -48.89 15.09
C THR A 3 30.22 -47.77 14.17
N ARG A 4 30.33 -47.93 12.85
CA ARG A 4 29.77 -46.95 11.88
C ARG A 4 28.30 -46.63 12.15
N ARG A 5 27.50 -47.64 12.55
CA ARG A 5 26.09 -47.46 12.91
C ARG A 5 25.89 -46.63 14.18
N GLN A 6 26.75 -46.80 15.18
CA GLN A 6 26.73 -45.97 16.40
C GLN A 6 27.15 -44.53 16.09
N PHE A 7 28.16 -44.32 15.23
CA PHE A 7 28.55 -42.99 14.77
C PHE A 7 27.39 -42.26 14.10
N PHE A 8 26.69 -42.89 13.15
CA PHE A 8 25.52 -42.27 12.51
C PHE A 8 24.39 -41.94 13.49
N LYS A 9 24.10 -42.81 14.46
CA LYS A 9 23.08 -42.55 15.49
C LYS A 9 23.46 -41.38 16.39
N PHE A 10 24.73 -41.28 16.80
CA PHE A 10 25.21 -40.18 17.62
C PHE A 10 25.24 -38.86 16.85
N SER A 11 25.68 -38.86 15.59
CA SER A 11 25.69 -37.66 14.74
C SER A 11 24.27 -37.17 14.44
N MET A 12 23.32 -38.09 14.21
CA MET A 12 21.92 -37.73 13.99
C MET A 12 21.26 -37.19 15.27
N ALA A 13 21.51 -37.81 16.43
CA ALA A 13 20.98 -37.32 17.72
C ALA A 13 21.60 -35.98 18.13
N ALA A 14 22.90 -35.78 17.91
CA ALA A 14 23.59 -34.52 18.17
C ALA A 14 23.14 -33.43 17.20
N GLY A 15 22.98 -33.75 15.90
CA GLY A 15 22.47 -32.83 14.89
C GLY A 15 21.03 -32.40 15.19
N MET A 16 20.17 -33.35 15.58
CA MET A 16 18.78 -33.06 15.95
C MET A 16 18.68 -32.31 17.28
N GLY A 17 19.54 -32.63 18.25
CA GLY A 17 19.64 -31.91 19.53
C GLY A 17 20.13 -30.47 19.35
N ALA A 18 21.13 -30.25 18.49
CA ALA A 18 21.62 -28.92 18.15
C ALA A 18 20.57 -28.11 17.37
N PHE A 19 19.86 -28.76 16.43
CA PHE A 19 18.76 -28.16 15.67
C PHE A 19 17.58 -27.75 16.56
N LEU A 20 17.22 -28.58 17.54
CA LEU A 20 16.15 -28.26 18.50
C LEU A 20 16.58 -27.22 19.54
N ALA A 21 17.84 -27.27 20.01
CA ALA A 21 18.38 -26.28 20.94
C ALA A 21 18.48 -24.89 20.28
N SER A 22 18.92 -24.82 19.03
CA SER A 22 18.98 -23.58 18.25
C SER A 22 17.60 -23.07 17.82
N ARG A 23 16.53 -23.87 17.87
CA ARG A 23 15.16 -23.35 17.71
C ARG A 23 14.55 -22.92 19.05
N THR A 24 14.83 -23.63 20.15
CA THR A 24 14.23 -23.38 21.47
C THR A 24 14.82 -22.20 22.25
N GLN A 25 16.11 -21.89 22.11
CA GLN A 25 16.68 -20.65 22.67
C GLN A 25 16.10 -19.39 22.02
N TRP A 26 15.62 -19.50 20.78
CA TRP A 26 15.26 -18.37 19.93
C TRP A 26 13.74 -18.17 19.81
N MET A 27 12.94 -19.20 20.08
CA MET A 27 11.51 -19.02 20.41
C MET A 27 11.28 -18.08 21.62
N LYS A 28 12.31 -17.82 22.43
CA LYS A 28 12.26 -16.85 23.54
C LYS A 28 12.54 -15.40 23.12
N THR A 29 12.89 -15.13 21.86
CA THR A 29 13.37 -13.81 21.40
C THR A 29 12.63 -13.27 20.18
N ALA A 30 11.35 -13.65 19.95
CA ALA A 30 10.48 -12.86 19.08
C ALA A 30 10.31 -11.47 19.73
N GLN A 31 11.23 -10.56 19.43
CA GLN A 31 11.18 -9.17 19.85
C GLN A 31 10.39 -8.42 18.78
N ALA A 32 9.41 -7.63 19.21
CA ALA A 32 8.79 -6.65 18.32
C ALA A 32 9.88 -5.75 17.74
N SER A 33 10.03 -5.72 16.43
CA SER A 33 10.90 -4.76 15.76
C SER A 33 10.05 -3.69 15.12
N TYR A 34 9.73 -2.68 15.92
CA TYR A 34 9.16 -1.44 15.43
C TYR A 34 10.26 -0.41 15.26
N GLN A 35 10.18 0.43 14.23
CA GLN A 35 11.00 1.65 14.18
C GLN A 35 10.51 2.68 15.20
N LEU A 36 9.20 2.71 15.47
CA LEU A 36 8.58 3.64 16.39
C LEU A 36 7.53 2.95 17.27
N ALA A 37 7.67 3.08 18.59
CA ALA A 37 6.68 2.53 19.52
C ALA A 37 5.35 3.25 19.35
N GLN A 38 4.28 2.52 19.07
CA GLN A 38 2.92 3.06 18.99
C GLN A 38 2.07 2.55 20.15
N THR A 39 1.22 3.42 20.69
CA THR A 39 0.16 3.03 21.63
C THR A 39 -1.15 2.94 20.85
N PRO A 40 -1.73 1.75 20.66
CA PRO A 40 -2.97 1.60 19.91
C PRO A 40 -4.12 2.40 20.53
N LEU A 41 -4.87 3.10 19.68
CA LEU A 41 -6.13 3.74 20.03
C LEU A 41 -7.26 2.77 19.76
N ALA A 42 -8.03 2.40 20.80
CA ALA A 42 -9.21 1.58 20.60
C ALA A 42 -10.23 2.31 19.73
N GLY A 43 -10.64 1.69 18.62
CA GLY A 43 -11.58 2.27 17.67
C GLY A 43 -12.88 2.74 18.31
N SER A 44 -13.37 2.01 19.32
CA SER A 44 -14.59 2.38 20.07
C SER A 44 -14.55 3.75 20.74
N LEU A 45 -13.37 4.37 20.88
CA LEU A 45 -13.17 5.71 21.44
C LEU A 45 -13.25 6.83 20.40
N ILE A 46 -13.18 6.52 19.11
CA ILE A 46 -13.27 7.51 18.05
C ILE A 46 -14.76 7.86 17.82
N PRO A 47 -15.17 9.14 17.80
CA PRO A 47 -16.54 9.53 17.55
C PRO A 47 -17.03 9.10 16.16
N ARG A 48 -18.27 8.65 16.08
CA ARG A 48 -18.92 8.21 14.83
C ARG A 48 -19.89 9.26 14.32
N PHE A 49 -19.98 9.42 13.00
CA PHE A 49 -20.98 10.24 12.32
C PHE A 49 -20.93 11.71 12.73
N VAL A 50 -19.73 12.23 12.99
CA VAL A 50 -19.50 13.63 13.43
C VAL A 50 -19.01 14.53 12.31
N GLU A 51 -18.59 13.96 11.18
CA GLU A 51 -18.10 14.69 10.01
C GLU A 51 -18.74 14.15 8.72
N PRO A 52 -18.97 15.03 7.72
CA PRO A 52 -19.61 14.63 6.48
C PRO A 52 -18.71 13.70 5.65
N LEU A 53 -19.33 12.84 4.85
CA LEU A 53 -18.64 12.00 3.86
C LEU A 53 -17.90 12.86 2.83
N PRO A 54 -16.57 12.68 2.66
CA PRO A 54 -15.86 13.24 1.53
C PRO A 54 -16.37 12.64 0.23
N THR A 55 -16.58 13.48 -0.78
CA THR A 55 -17.00 13.06 -2.12
C THR A 55 -16.01 13.54 -3.16
N PHE A 56 -15.84 12.78 -4.24
CA PHE A 56 -15.01 13.18 -5.38
C PHE A 56 -15.78 13.96 -6.45
N VAL A 57 -17.06 14.25 -6.21
CA VAL A 57 -17.89 15.08 -7.10
C VAL A 57 -17.25 16.45 -7.30
N GLY A 58 -17.02 16.82 -8.55
CA GLY A 58 -16.33 18.06 -8.93
C GLY A 58 -14.79 18.00 -8.83
N LEU A 59 -14.23 16.87 -8.38
CA LEU A 59 -12.78 16.63 -8.32
C LEU A 59 -12.30 15.58 -9.33
N ARG A 60 -13.22 14.88 -10.00
CA ARG A 60 -12.90 13.87 -11.03
C ARG A 60 -12.07 14.47 -12.16
N GLN A 61 -11.10 13.70 -12.64
CA GLN A 61 -10.11 14.14 -13.63
C GLN A 61 -10.22 13.33 -14.91
N SER A 62 -10.10 14.01 -16.05
CA SER A 62 -10.01 13.39 -17.38
C SER A 62 -8.99 14.14 -18.21
N GLY A 63 -8.29 13.46 -19.13
CA GLY A 63 -7.30 14.11 -19.99
C GLY A 63 -6.60 13.10 -20.90
N THR A 64 -5.82 13.56 -21.87
CA THR A 64 -5.15 12.66 -22.82
C THR A 64 -3.96 11.92 -22.21
N GLU A 65 -3.25 12.59 -21.30
CA GLU A 65 -2.20 12.02 -20.47
C GLU A 65 -2.39 12.58 -19.06
N ILE A 66 -2.53 11.72 -18.07
CA ILE A 66 -2.81 12.09 -16.70
C ILE A 66 -1.57 11.77 -15.85
N PRO A 67 -0.85 12.78 -15.33
CA PRO A 67 0.20 12.54 -14.34
C PRO A 67 -0.42 12.12 -13.01
N VAL A 68 0.19 11.14 -12.35
CA VAL A 68 -0.23 10.62 -11.06
C VAL A 68 0.99 10.48 -10.17
N GLU A 69 1.15 11.40 -9.23
CA GLU A 69 2.28 11.39 -8.31
C GLU A 69 1.92 10.65 -7.02
N MET A 70 2.82 9.78 -6.56
CA MET A 70 2.75 9.11 -5.27
C MET A 70 3.42 9.99 -4.23
N LEU A 71 2.69 10.43 -3.21
CA LEU A 71 3.19 11.41 -2.24
C LEU A 71 2.85 11.01 -0.81
N GLU A 72 3.71 11.40 0.13
CA GLU A 72 3.42 11.38 1.57
C GLU A 72 2.92 12.76 2.02
N PHE A 73 1.81 12.79 2.74
CA PHE A 73 1.20 14.02 3.26
C PHE A 73 0.34 13.73 4.50
N GLN A 74 -0.14 14.78 5.17
CA GLN A 74 -1.07 14.63 6.28
C GLN A 74 -2.51 14.88 5.84
N GLN A 75 -3.41 14.01 6.28
CA GLN A 75 -4.85 14.15 6.11
C GLN A 75 -5.54 13.89 7.44
N MET A 76 -6.54 14.70 7.78
CA MET A 76 -7.39 14.41 8.95
C MET A 76 -8.27 13.20 8.63
N VAL A 77 -7.81 11.98 8.89
CA VAL A 77 -8.62 10.77 8.68
C VAL A 77 -9.59 10.56 9.84
N LEU A 78 -9.14 10.78 11.07
CA LEU A 78 -9.97 10.89 12.26
C LEU A 78 -10.73 12.24 12.25
N PRO A 79 -11.71 12.43 13.16
CA PRO A 79 -12.40 13.71 13.28
C PRO A 79 -11.43 14.85 13.63
N ALA A 80 -11.63 16.05 13.09
CA ALA A 80 -10.80 17.23 13.37
C ALA A 80 -10.69 17.53 14.87
N SER A 81 -11.76 17.25 15.64
CA SER A 81 -11.78 17.37 17.10
C SER A 81 -10.79 16.43 17.81
N PHE A 82 -10.41 15.31 17.19
CA PHE A 82 -9.40 14.40 17.71
C PHE A 82 -7.99 15.00 17.58
N TYR A 83 -7.67 15.63 16.45
CA TYR A 83 -6.34 16.21 16.20
C TYR A 83 -6.12 17.56 16.89
N ALA A 84 -7.19 18.35 17.08
CA ALA A 84 -7.12 19.69 17.67
C ALA A 84 -6.31 19.80 18.98
N PRO A 85 -6.39 18.86 19.96
CA PRO A 85 -5.59 18.92 21.18
C PRO A 85 -4.17 18.35 21.06
N LEU A 86 -3.79 17.72 19.94
CA LEU A 86 -2.48 17.11 19.78
C LEU A 86 -1.39 18.17 19.59
N ALA A 87 -0.14 17.80 19.90
CA ALA A 87 1.01 18.65 19.60
C ALA A 87 1.40 18.52 18.12
N ALA A 88 2.01 19.58 17.56
CA ALA A 88 2.63 19.50 16.24
C ALA A 88 3.74 18.41 16.21
N PRO A 89 3.89 17.68 15.08
CA PRO A 89 3.15 17.82 13.82
C PRO A 89 1.81 17.07 13.77
N PHE A 90 1.45 16.31 14.82
CA PHE A 90 0.29 15.40 14.80
C PHE A 90 -1.07 16.11 14.83
N ASN A 91 -1.12 17.41 15.11
CA ASN A 91 -2.34 18.21 15.02
C ASN A 91 -2.81 18.49 13.56
N SER A 92 -1.97 18.23 12.56
CA SER A 92 -2.30 18.43 11.14
C SER A 92 -2.99 17.22 10.50
N GLY A 93 -3.00 16.06 11.15
CA GLY A 93 -3.64 14.85 10.65
C GLY A 93 -2.76 13.60 10.71
N THR A 94 -3.29 12.51 10.16
CA THR A 94 -2.57 11.25 9.94
C THR A 94 -1.64 11.38 8.74
N TYR A 95 -0.38 10.99 8.88
CA TYR A 95 0.47 10.75 7.73
C TYR A 95 -0.05 9.57 6.91
N VAL A 96 -0.25 9.79 5.62
CA VAL A 96 -0.71 8.81 4.64
C VAL A 96 0.13 8.93 3.38
N TRP A 97 0.13 7.86 2.59
CA TRP A 97 0.48 7.96 1.18
C TRP A 97 -0.78 8.11 0.35
N GLY A 98 -0.68 8.75 -0.80
CA GLY A 98 -1.81 8.88 -1.72
C GLY A 98 -1.37 9.39 -3.07
N TYR A 99 -2.36 9.46 -3.97
CA TYR A 99 -2.15 9.89 -5.34
C TYR A 99 -2.54 11.36 -5.51
N ASN A 100 -1.64 12.16 -6.07
CA ASN A 100 -1.96 13.45 -6.67
C ASN A 100 -2.23 13.24 -8.16
N VAL A 101 -3.49 13.07 -8.51
CA VAL A 101 -3.93 12.84 -9.89
C VAL A 101 -4.10 14.18 -10.60
N ASN A 102 -3.48 14.31 -11.77
CA ASN A 102 -3.55 15.45 -12.66
C ASN A 102 -3.16 16.79 -12.03
N ASN A 103 -2.22 16.79 -11.08
CA ASN A 103 -1.81 17.98 -10.31
C ASN A 103 -2.97 18.67 -9.57
N THR A 104 -4.00 17.91 -9.18
CA THR A 104 -5.18 18.44 -8.50
C THR A 104 -4.90 18.74 -7.03
N LEU A 105 -4.68 17.68 -6.25
CA LEU A 105 -4.40 17.70 -4.82
C LEU A 105 -3.98 16.27 -4.40
N PRO A 106 -2.90 16.08 -3.62
CA PRO A 106 -2.66 14.81 -2.94
C PRO A 106 -3.76 14.55 -1.90
N ILE A 107 -4.52 13.47 -2.09
CA ILE A 107 -5.63 13.08 -1.20
C ILE A 107 -5.71 11.55 -1.10
N TYR A 108 -6.22 11.06 0.03
CA TYR A 108 -6.43 9.64 0.31
C TYR A 108 -7.92 9.37 0.55
N PRO A 109 -8.55 8.45 -0.20
CA PRO A 109 -8.12 7.92 -1.50
C PRO A 109 -7.90 9.05 -2.53
N GLY A 110 -7.12 8.78 -3.57
CA GLY A 110 -6.86 9.74 -4.65
C GLY A 110 -8.13 10.07 -5.43
N VAL A 111 -8.15 11.24 -6.08
CA VAL A 111 -9.32 11.66 -6.89
C VAL A 111 -9.53 10.72 -8.08
N THR A 112 -10.80 10.51 -8.41
CA THR A 112 -11.21 9.62 -9.50
C THR A 112 -10.70 10.08 -10.86
N VAL A 113 -10.26 9.12 -11.68
CA VAL A 113 -10.03 9.30 -13.11
C VAL A 113 -11.28 8.89 -13.88
N GLU A 114 -11.70 9.68 -14.87
CA GLU A 114 -12.75 9.33 -15.82
C GLU A 114 -12.17 9.23 -17.23
N SER A 115 -12.46 8.11 -17.88
CA SER A 115 -12.01 7.80 -19.24
C SER A 115 -13.18 7.31 -20.10
N LEU A 116 -13.05 7.43 -21.42
CA LEU A 116 -14.07 6.99 -22.37
C LEU A 116 -13.63 5.71 -23.08
N ARG A 117 -14.57 4.77 -23.21
CA ARG A 117 -14.40 3.54 -23.98
C ARG A 117 -13.95 3.84 -25.41
N GLY A 118 -12.97 3.09 -25.88
CA GLY A 118 -12.37 3.25 -27.21
C GLY A 118 -11.36 4.39 -27.32
N THR A 119 -11.11 5.13 -26.23
CA THR A 119 -10.09 6.18 -26.18
C THR A 119 -8.91 5.71 -25.34
N PRO A 120 -7.72 5.49 -25.93
CA PRO A 120 -6.53 5.15 -25.18
C PRO A 120 -6.21 6.24 -24.15
N GLN A 121 -6.04 5.85 -22.90
CA GLN A 121 -5.68 6.74 -21.79
C GLN A 121 -4.20 6.54 -21.44
N ARG A 122 -3.41 7.61 -21.45
CA ARG A 122 -2.05 7.57 -20.92
C ARG A 122 -2.04 7.97 -19.46
N MET A 123 -1.39 7.16 -18.64
CA MET A 123 -1.20 7.39 -17.22
C MET A 123 0.30 7.46 -16.94
N ARG A 124 0.76 8.62 -16.47
CA ARG A 124 2.16 8.84 -16.10
C ARG A 124 2.28 8.75 -14.58
N TYR A 125 2.64 7.58 -14.08
CA TYR A 125 2.82 7.34 -12.64
C TYR A 125 4.24 7.73 -12.22
N ILE A 126 4.35 8.52 -11.15
CA ILE A 126 5.62 9.07 -10.66
C ILE A 126 5.74 8.75 -9.17
N ASN A 127 6.79 8.03 -8.79
CA ASN A 127 7.07 7.73 -7.39
C ASN A 127 7.85 8.90 -6.77
N ASN A 128 7.15 9.74 -6.01
CA ASN A 128 7.72 10.86 -5.25
C ASN A 128 7.62 10.60 -3.73
N LEU A 129 7.52 9.33 -3.32
CA LEU A 129 7.54 8.95 -1.91
C LEU A 129 8.90 9.28 -1.28
N PRO A 130 8.97 9.53 0.04
CA PRO A 130 10.23 9.89 0.67
C PRO A 130 11.27 8.76 0.53
N VAL A 131 12.41 9.07 -0.09
CA VAL A 131 13.57 8.16 -0.23
C VAL A 131 14.09 7.69 1.12
N SER A 132 13.97 8.54 2.15
CA SER A 132 14.28 8.22 3.55
C SER A 132 13.42 9.07 4.47
N GLY A 133 13.27 8.63 5.72
CA GLY A 133 12.62 9.42 6.76
C GLY A 133 11.09 9.53 6.65
N SER A 134 10.45 8.74 5.78
CA SER A 134 8.98 8.64 5.66
C SER A 134 8.34 8.40 7.04
N GLU A 135 7.31 9.20 7.37
CA GLU A 135 6.55 8.99 8.59
C GLU A 135 5.63 7.78 8.49
N VAL A 136 5.14 7.46 7.29
CA VAL A 136 4.29 6.28 7.08
C VAL A 136 5.09 4.99 7.20
N GLN A 137 6.25 4.88 6.53
CA GLN A 137 7.08 3.66 6.52
C GLN A 137 7.59 3.29 7.92
N LYS A 138 7.79 4.28 8.80
CA LYS A 138 8.13 4.08 10.23
C LYS A 138 7.04 3.36 11.04
N ARG A 139 5.80 3.37 10.56
CA ARG A 139 4.61 2.84 11.26
C ARG A 139 3.94 1.70 10.49
N VAL A 140 4.15 1.64 9.18
CA VAL A 140 3.63 0.60 8.28
C VAL A 140 4.84 -0.12 7.67
N SER A 141 5.45 -1.00 8.47
CA SER A 141 6.73 -1.63 8.17
C SER A 141 6.62 -2.77 7.15
N VAL A 142 7.58 -2.85 6.25
CA VAL A 142 7.78 -4.02 5.39
C VAL A 142 8.60 -5.08 6.13
N ASP A 143 8.09 -6.31 6.13
CA ASP A 143 8.82 -7.49 6.58
C ASP A 143 9.81 -7.93 5.49
N GLN A 144 11.10 -7.68 5.72
CA GLN A 144 12.16 -7.98 4.75
C GLN A 144 12.45 -9.47 4.60
N THR A 145 11.92 -10.30 5.49
CA THR A 145 12.12 -11.77 5.47
C THR A 145 11.19 -12.47 4.47
N LEU A 146 10.17 -11.77 3.98
CA LEU A 146 9.29 -12.25 2.93
C LEU A 146 9.98 -12.15 1.56
N HIS A 147 9.52 -12.95 0.61
CA HIS A 147 9.78 -12.63 -0.79
C HIS A 147 9.06 -11.32 -1.14
N TRP A 148 9.85 -10.28 -1.40
CA TRP A 148 9.39 -8.92 -1.65
C TRP A 148 10.31 -8.23 -2.66
N ALA A 149 9.97 -7.01 -3.05
CA ALA A 149 10.71 -6.23 -4.04
C ALA A 149 12.23 -6.11 -3.75
N ASP A 150 12.63 -5.99 -2.47
CA ASP A 150 14.03 -5.91 -2.02
C ASP A 150 14.93 -4.96 -2.83
N PRO A 151 14.62 -3.65 -2.90
CA PRO A 151 15.31 -2.74 -3.83
C PRO A 151 16.82 -2.62 -3.58
N LEU A 152 17.25 -2.79 -2.33
CA LEU A 152 18.67 -2.71 -1.95
C LEU A 152 19.39 -4.06 -2.05
N GLY A 153 18.67 -5.15 -2.38
CA GLY A 153 19.23 -6.50 -2.48
C GLY A 153 19.84 -6.96 -1.17
N GLU A 154 19.16 -6.71 -0.04
CA GLU A 154 19.64 -7.16 1.27
C GLU A 154 19.54 -8.69 1.42
N MET A 155 18.78 -9.35 0.53
CA MET A 155 18.67 -10.81 0.42
C MET A 155 18.14 -11.48 1.69
N CYS A 156 17.34 -10.73 2.45
CA CYS A 156 16.76 -11.19 3.71
C CYS A 156 15.82 -12.39 3.55
N HIS A 157 15.32 -12.63 2.34
CA HIS A 157 14.46 -13.77 1.97
C HIS A 157 15.24 -15.04 1.54
N MET A 158 16.58 -15.01 1.44
CA MET A 158 17.39 -15.99 0.69
C MET A 158 18.09 -17.09 1.53
N SER A 159 17.57 -17.46 2.70
CA SER A 159 18.02 -18.70 3.32
C SER A 159 16.91 -19.35 4.12
N GLY A 160 16.49 -20.56 3.72
CA GLY A 160 15.68 -21.41 4.59
C GLY A 160 16.37 -21.52 5.94
N GLY A 161 15.76 -20.94 6.97
CA GLY A 161 16.44 -20.63 8.22
C GLY A 161 15.82 -19.39 8.88
N MET A 162 16.27 -19.05 10.09
CA MET A 162 15.78 -17.85 10.77
C MET A 162 16.49 -16.61 10.22
N PRO A 163 15.85 -15.42 10.21
CA PRO A 163 16.41 -14.21 9.61
C PRO A 163 17.76 -13.79 10.22
N MET A 164 18.66 -13.22 9.41
CA MET A 164 19.87 -12.56 9.92
C MET A 164 19.47 -11.30 10.71
N ASN A 165 20.31 -10.86 11.67
CA ASN A 165 19.92 -9.81 12.63
C ASN A 165 19.40 -8.50 12.01
N ASN A 166 19.94 -8.05 10.87
CA ASN A 166 19.46 -6.84 10.16
C ASN A 166 18.09 -7.06 9.49
N CYS A 167 17.77 -8.29 9.08
CA CYS A 167 16.51 -8.66 8.47
C CYS A 167 15.33 -8.70 9.44
N LEU A 168 15.61 -8.60 10.75
CA LEU A 168 14.60 -8.43 11.77
C LEU A 168 14.14 -6.97 11.89
N LEU A 169 14.88 -6.01 11.32
CA LEU A 169 14.53 -4.60 11.35
C LEU A 169 13.61 -4.25 10.18
N PRO A 170 12.63 -3.35 10.36
CA PRO A 170 11.84 -2.81 9.26
C PRO A 170 12.72 -2.13 8.20
N TYR A 171 12.32 -2.25 6.93
CA TYR A 171 12.99 -1.59 5.81
C TYR A 171 12.97 -0.06 5.92
N GLU A 172 14.11 0.60 5.72
CA GLU A 172 14.28 2.07 5.79
C GLU A 172 14.65 2.72 4.44
N GLY A 173 14.86 1.92 3.41
CA GLY A 173 15.30 2.41 2.11
C GLY A 173 14.16 3.00 1.26
N PRO A 174 14.46 3.35 -0.02
CA PRO A 174 13.50 3.93 -0.95
C PRO A 174 12.30 2.98 -1.18
N PRO A 175 11.05 3.42 -0.92
CA PRO A 175 9.90 2.55 -1.03
C PRO A 175 9.59 2.18 -2.49
N PRO A 176 9.59 0.88 -2.85
CA PRO A 176 9.20 0.44 -4.18
C PRO A 176 7.69 0.56 -4.35
N ALA A 177 7.25 0.98 -5.53
CA ALA A 177 5.85 1.10 -5.87
C ALA A 177 5.58 0.75 -7.34
N VAL A 178 4.36 0.31 -7.65
CA VAL A 178 3.84 0.11 -9.01
C VAL A 178 2.32 0.18 -8.97
N VAL A 179 1.71 0.82 -9.96
CA VAL A 179 0.25 0.95 -10.01
C VAL A 179 -0.36 -0.13 -10.89
N HIS A 180 -1.31 -0.88 -10.33
CA HIS A 180 -2.18 -1.81 -11.06
C HIS A 180 -3.57 -1.20 -11.27
N LEU A 181 -4.12 -1.29 -12.48
CA LEU A 181 -5.51 -0.94 -12.77
C LEU A 181 -6.39 -2.18 -12.60
N HIS A 182 -7.00 -2.31 -11.44
CA HIS A 182 -7.85 -3.44 -11.10
C HIS A 182 -9.13 -3.46 -11.94
N GLY A 183 -9.32 -4.56 -12.65
CA GLY A 183 -10.45 -4.78 -13.58
C GLY A 183 -10.18 -4.26 -14.99
N GLY A 184 -9.01 -3.69 -15.26
CA GLY A 184 -8.63 -3.17 -16.57
C GLY A 184 -8.29 -4.27 -17.58
N GLU A 185 -8.82 -4.17 -18.80
CA GLU A 185 -8.36 -4.94 -19.95
C GLU A 185 -7.14 -4.24 -20.56
N VAL A 186 -5.97 -4.52 -19.98
CA VAL A 186 -4.71 -3.85 -20.31
C VAL A 186 -3.63 -4.84 -20.74
N PRO A 187 -2.69 -4.44 -21.63
CA PRO A 187 -1.51 -5.25 -21.92
C PRO A 187 -0.67 -5.50 -20.66
N SER A 188 -0.05 -6.67 -20.55
CA SER A 188 0.74 -7.06 -19.36
C SER A 188 1.90 -6.12 -19.03
N GLU A 189 2.42 -5.39 -20.02
CA GLU A 189 3.46 -4.39 -19.83
C GLU A 189 2.98 -3.10 -19.12
N PHE A 190 1.67 -2.88 -19.06
CA PHE A 190 1.03 -1.73 -18.41
C PHE A 190 0.10 -2.13 -17.27
N ASP A 191 0.03 -3.43 -16.95
CA ASP A 191 -0.86 -3.98 -15.93
C ASP A 191 -0.39 -3.67 -14.50
N GLY A 192 0.88 -3.30 -14.32
CA GLY A 192 1.43 -3.03 -12.99
C GLY A 192 1.68 -4.30 -12.19
N GLY A 193 2.19 -5.34 -12.85
CA GLY A 193 2.49 -6.62 -12.21
C GLY A 193 3.49 -6.48 -11.04
N PRO A 194 3.52 -7.45 -10.11
CA PRO A 194 4.31 -7.33 -8.87
C PRO A 194 5.79 -7.01 -9.05
N ASP A 195 6.43 -7.54 -10.11
CA ASP A 195 7.85 -7.34 -10.43
C ASP A 195 8.11 -6.13 -11.35
N GLN A 196 7.12 -5.25 -11.55
CA GLN A 196 7.23 -4.03 -12.34
C GLN A 196 7.42 -2.77 -11.48
N TRP A 197 7.79 -2.94 -10.20
CA TRP A 197 8.05 -1.85 -9.26
C TRP A 197 9.24 -0.97 -9.65
N TYR A 198 9.26 0.25 -9.14
CA TYR A 198 10.35 1.23 -9.27
C TYR A 198 10.44 2.11 -8.01
N THR A 199 11.63 2.64 -7.72
CA THR A 199 11.90 3.45 -6.52
C THR A 199 11.84 4.95 -6.79
N PRO A 200 11.60 5.78 -5.75
CA PRO A 200 11.46 7.24 -5.92
C PRO A 200 12.75 7.96 -6.33
N ASP A 201 13.91 7.35 -6.08
CA ASP A 201 15.21 7.88 -6.51
C ASP A 201 15.55 7.54 -7.97
N GLY A 202 14.73 6.70 -8.62
CA GLY A 202 14.95 6.20 -9.98
C GLY A 202 16.18 5.31 -10.14
N LEU A 203 16.73 4.77 -9.05
CA LEU A 203 17.94 3.94 -9.07
C LEU A 203 17.64 2.45 -9.22
N TYR A 204 16.45 2.00 -8.79
CA TYR A 204 16.09 0.59 -8.74
C TYR A 204 14.71 0.34 -9.34
N HIS A 205 14.59 -0.79 -10.01
CA HIS A 205 13.32 -1.27 -10.55
C HIS A 205 13.30 -2.80 -10.59
N GLY A 206 12.10 -3.38 -10.62
CA GLY A 206 11.90 -4.81 -10.73
C GLY A 206 12.30 -5.36 -12.11
N GLN A 207 12.50 -6.68 -12.17
CA GLN A 207 12.97 -7.37 -13.38
C GLN A 207 11.98 -7.25 -14.56
N SER A 208 10.70 -7.12 -14.23
CA SER A 208 9.62 -7.02 -15.21
C SER A 208 9.22 -5.58 -15.51
N PHE A 209 9.92 -4.57 -14.96
CA PHE A 209 9.63 -3.15 -15.19
C PHE A 209 9.54 -2.81 -16.68
N ARG A 210 8.46 -2.14 -17.09
CA ARG A 210 8.19 -1.68 -18.45
C ARG A 210 7.58 -0.27 -18.37
N THR A 211 7.84 0.54 -19.37
CA THR A 211 7.33 1.90 -19.51
C THR A 211 7.39 2.32 -20.97
N LEU A 212 6.46 3.16 -21.41
CA LEU A 212 6.55 3.85 -22.71
C LEU A 212 7.55 5.01 -22.70
N ASP A 213 7.91 5.51 -21.51
CA ASP A 213 8.87 6.59 -21.32
C ASP A 213 10.06 6.09 -20.49
N PRO A 214 11.16 5.65 -21.13
CA PRO A 214 12.35 5.15 -20.45
C PRO A 214 13.21 6.26 -19.83
N ASP A 215 12.97 7.53 -20.19
CA ASP A 215 13.70 8.67 -19.64
C ASP A 215 13.09 9.14 -18.29
N LEU A 216 11.89 8.68 -17.96
CA LEU A 216 11.25 8.88 -16.65
C LEU A 216 11.83 7.90 -15.62
N LEU A 217 12.94 8.28 -14.99
CA LEU A 217 13.71 7.37 -14.11
C LEU A 217 12.94 6.89 -12.87
N ASN A 218 12.11 7.75 -12.26
CA ASN A 218 11.35 7.44 -11.05
C ASN A 218 9.86 7.17 -11.33
N GLY A 219 9.52 6.71 -12.53
CA GLY A 219 8.14 6.57 -12.93
C GLY A 219 7.92 5.63 -14.11
N ALA A 220 6.65 5.46 -14.47
CA ALA A 220 6.25 4.68 -15.63
C ALA A 220 5.13 5.39 -16.40
N LEU A 221 5.21 5.35 -17.73
CA LEU A 221 4.15 5.78 -18.63
C LEU A 221 3.42 4.54 -19.15
N TYR A 222 2.16 4.39 -18.76
CA TYR A 222 1.27 3.30 -19.15
C TYR A 222 0.21 3.79 -20.14
N GLU A 223 -0.20 2.92 -21.06
CA GLU A 223 -1.30 3.18 -21.99
C GLU A 223 -2.40 2.15 -21.80
N TYR A 224 -3.58 2.62 -21.39
CA TYR A 224 -4.77 1.80 -21.18
C TYR A 224 -5.67 1.89 -22.41
N PRO A 225 -5.90 0.78 -23.15
CA PRO A 225 -6.70 0.81 -24.37
C PRO A 225 -8.18 1.19 -24.15
N ASN A 226 -8.73 0.91 -22.97
CA ASN A 226 -10.12 1.19 -22.59
C ASN A 226 -11.15 0.58 -23.57
N LEU A 227 -10.95 -0.66 -24.02
CA LEU A 227 -11.84 -1.28 -25.01
C LEU A 227 -13.04 -2.03 -24.39
N GLN A 228 -12.94 -2.36 -23.10
CA GLN A 228 -14.00 -3.02 -22.32
C GLN A 228 -15.23 -2.12 -22.10
N GLU A 229 -16.31 -2.70 -21.58
CA GLU A 229 -17.56 -1.99 -21.29
C GLU A 229 -17.43 -0.99 -20.15
N ALA A 230 -18.33 0.00 -20.09
CA ALA A 230 -18.39 0.94 -18.97
C ALA A 230 -18.47 0.21 -17.62
N SER A 231 -17.64 0.63 -16.67
CA SER A 231 -17.51 -0.03 -15.37
C SER A 231 -16.85 0.88 -14.35
N THR A 232 -17.02 0.54 -13.07
CA THR A 232 -16.19 1.06 -11.98
C THR A 232 -14.94 0.20 -11.86
N LEU A 233 -13.79 0.79 -12.18
CA LEU A 233 -12.47 0.26 -11.93
C LEU A 233 -11.83 1.05 -10.79
N TRP A 234 -10.66 0.61 -10.36
CA TRP A 234 -9.84 1.34 -9.40
C TRP A 234 -8.39 0.97 -9.60
N PHE A 235 -7.48 1.85 -9.23
CA PHE A 235 -6.05 1.55 -9.28
C PHE A 235 -5.42 1.69 -7.91
N HIS A 236 -4.43 0.85 -7.66
CA HIS A 236 -3.77 0.74 -6.37
C HIS A 236 -2.34 0.25 -6.53
N ASP A 237 -1.53 0.39 -5.48
CA ASP A 237 -0.18 -0.16 -5.50
C ASP A 237 -0.21 -1.70 -5.56
N HIS A 238 0.75 -2.30 -6.28
CA HIS A 238 0.85 -3.75 -6.46
C HIS A 238 2.29 -4.27 -6.31
N ALA A 239 3.18 -3.54 -5.64
CA ALA A 239 4.59 -3.92 -5.52
C ALA A 239 4.78 -5.25 -4.77
N LEU A 240 5.65 -6.12 -5.30
CA LEU A 240 5.93 -7.46 -4.75
C LEU A 240 6.21 -7.40 -3.24
N GLY A 241 5.42 -8.15 -2.46
CA GLY A 241 5.57 -8.25 -1.00
C GLY A 241 5.29 -6.97 -0.21
N ALA A 242 5.00 -5.85 -0.86
CA ALA A 242 4.71 -4.53 -0.27
C ALA A 242 3.29 -4.03 -0.57
N THR A 243 2.50 -4.72 -1.41
CA THR A 243 1.10 -4.37 -1.70
C THR A 243 0.29 -4.09 -0.44
N ARG A 244 0.37 -4.97 0.57
CA ARG A 244 -0.39 -4.82 1.83
C ARG A 244 -0.04 -3.52 2.55
N THR A 245 1.24 -3.13 2.57
CA THR A 245 1.71 -1.95 3.29
C THR A 245 1.39 -0.70 2.48
N ASN A 246 1.67 -0.69 1.18
CA ASN A 246 1.47 0.47 0.31
C ASN A 246 -0.02 0.82 0.15
N VAL A 247 -0.89 -0.18 -0.03
CA VAL A 247 -2.36 0.04 -0.07
C VAL A 247 -2.88 0.47 1.30
N TYR A 248 -2.40 -0.11 2.40
CA TYR A 248 -2.78 0.31 3.75
C TYR A 248 -2.42 1.77 4.05
N SER A 249 -1.24 2.20 3.58
CA SER A 249 -0.75 3.57 3.64
C SER A 249 -1.65 4.58 2.92
N GLY A 250 -2.41 4.14 1.91
CA GLY A 250 -3.45 4.95 1.24
C GLY A 250 -3.40 4.97 -0.28
N MET A 251 -2.55 4.15 -0.91
CA MET A 251 -2.36 4.08 -2.36
C MET A 251 -3.54 3.41 -3.08
N ALA A 252 -4.65 4.14 -3.24
CA ALA A 252 -5.83 3.73 -3.99
C ALA A 252 -6.58 4.94 -4.56
N ALA A 253 -7.17 4.78 -5.75
CA ALA A 253 -8.09 5.75 -6.36
C ALA A 253 -9.03 5.07 -7.36
N PHE A 254 -10.18 5.67 -7.62
CA PHE A 254 -11.14 5.15 -8.60
C PHE A 254 -10.74 5.47 -10.04
N TYR A 255 -11.19 4.63 -10.96
CA TYR A 255 -11.13 4.84 -12.39
C TYR A 255 -12.48 4.46 -12.98
N LEU A 256 -13.26 5.43 -13.45
CA LEU A 256 -14.56 5.19 -14.05
C LEU A 256 -14.40 5.17 -15.57
N LEU A 257 -14.70 4.01 -16.17
CA LEU A 257 -14.78 3.89 -17.61
C LEU A 257 -16.22 4.18 -18.05
N ARG A 258 -16.38 5.21 -18.87
CA ARG A 258 -17.65 5.64 -19.47
C ARG A 258 -17.79 5.09 -20.88
N ASP A 259 -19.01 5.03 -21.39
CA ASP A 259 -19.27 4.76 -22.79
C ASP A 259 -20.43 5.60 -23.32
N ALA A 260 -20.91 5.28 -24.53
CA ALA A 260 -22.01 6.01 -25.16
C ALA A 260 -23.37 5.78 -24.47
N TRP A 261 -23.48 4.82 -23.55
CA TRP A 261 -24.71 4.49 -22.83
C TRP A 261 -24.64 4.97 -21.37
N ASP A 262 -23.56 4.67 -20.64
CA ASP A 262 -23.26 5.29 -19.35
C ASP A 262 -22.20 6.38 -19.55
N THR A 263 -22.68 7.60 -19.80
CA THR A 263 -21.83 8.77 -20.07
C THR A 263 -21.30 9.43 -18.80
N GLY A 264 -21.80 9.05 -17.61
CA GLY A 264 -21.59 9.81 -16.36
C GLY A 264 -22.31 11.18 -16.33
N GLY A 265 -23.12 11.49 -17.35
CA GLY A 265 -23.82 12.77 -17.51
C GLY A 265 -25.33 12.63 -17.56
N ALA A 266 -26.03 13.75 -17.72
CA ALA A 266 -27.49 13.80 -17.85
C ALA A 266 -28.03 13.11 -19.11
N ASP A 267 -27.15 12.89 -20.09
CA ASP A 267 -27.43 12.32 -21.40
C ASP A 267 -27.25 10.79 -21.44
N ASN A 268 -26.97 10.15 -20.31
CA ASN A 268 -26.81 8.70 -20.25
C ASN A 268 -28.12 7.98 -20.64
N GLY A 269 -28.00 6.94 -21.46
CA GLY A 269 -29.13 6.19 -22.03
C GLY A 269 -30.08 5.55 -21.00
N PRO A 270 -29.58 4.98 -19.88
CA PRO A 270 -30.44 4.40 -18.85
C PRO A 270 -31.14 5.40 -17.93
N GLY A 271 -30.78 6.69 -17.95
CA GLY A 271 -31.29 7.68 -17.01
C GLY A 271 -30.80 7.47 -15.57
N LEU A 272 -29.58 6.96 -15.40
CA LEU A 272 -28.92 6.79 -14.09
C LEU A 272 -28.72 8.15 -13.39
N PRO A 273 -28.73 8.17 -12.04
CA PRO A 273 -28.31 9.34 -11.28
C PRO A 273 -26.88 9.76 -11.65
N TRP A 274 -26.64 11.06 -11.76
CA TRP A 274 -25.36 11.62 -12.21
C TRP A 274 -24.97 12.85 -11.37
N GLY A 275 -23.75 13.35 -11.54
CA GLY A 275 -23.25 14.53 -10.83
C GLY A 275 -23.25 14.31 -9.31
N ASN A 276 -23.96 15.15 -8.55
CA ASN A 276 -24.05 15.05 -7.09
C ASN A 276 -24.73 13.76 -6.58
N TYR A 277 -25.35 12.98 -7.47
CA TYR A 277 -26.05 11.75 -7.11
C TYR A 277 -25.27 10.48 -7.46
N GLU A 278 -24.11 10.62 -8.09
CA GLU A 278 -23.17 9.52 -8.32
C GLU A 278 -21.97 9.72 -7.41
N VAL A 279 -21.83 8.87 -6.39
CA VAL A 279 -20.80 9.01 -5.36
C VAL A 279 -20.04 7.70 -5.22
N GLU A 280 -18.73 7.76 -5.39
CA GLU A 280 -17.81 6.65 -5.18
C GLU A 280 -17.66 6.38 -3.68
N ILE A 281 -17.59 5.10 -3.30
CA ILE A 281 -17.49 4.66 -1.89
C ILE A 281 -16.31 3.70 -1.76
N ALA A 282 -15.17 4.22 -1.34
CA ALA A 282 -14.02 3.41 -0.93
C ALA A 282 -14.16 3.03 0.55
N LEU A 283 -14.42 1.75 0.81
CA LEU A 283 -14.56 1.21 2.16
C LEU A 283 -13.27 0.52 2.60
N GLN A 284 -12.70 0.97 3.71
CA GLN A 284 -11.40 0.51 4.20
C GLN A 284 -11.44 0.39 5.72
N ASP A 285 -10.91 -0.69 6.28
CA ASP A 285 -10.67 -0.81 7.72
C ASP A 285 -9.25 -0.36 8.08
N ARG A 286 -9.10 0.33 9.20
CA ARG A 286 -7.83 0.87 9.71
C ARG A 286 -7.76 0.72 11.22
N MET A 287 -6.54 0.83 11.75
CA MET A 287 -6.27 1.07 13.16
C MET A 287 -5.42 2.33 13.30
N PHE A 288 -5.51 2.99 14.45
CA PHE A 288 -4.77 4.22 14.72
C PHE A 288 -4.05 4.12 16.06
N ASP A 289 -3.00 4.93 16.24
CA ASP A 289 -2.38 5.16 17.54
C ASP A 289 -2.99 6.38 18.25
N THR A 290 -2.59 6.61 19.50
CA THR A 290 -3.06 7.75 20.31
C THR A 290 -2.59 9.13 19.79
N ASN A 291 -1.67 9.18 18.83
CA ASN A 291 -1.29 10.39 18.10
C ASN A 291 -2.05 10.53 16.76
N GLY A 292 -3.06 9.67 16.54
CA GLY A 292 -3.88 9.67 15.34
C GLY A 292 -3.13 9.21 14.09
N GLN A 293 -2.02 8.48 14.22
CA GLN A 293 -1.28 7.95 13.08
C GLN A 293 -1.73 6.53 12.76
N LEU A 294 -1.52 6.07 11.51
CA LEU A 294 -1.81 4.69 11.12
C LEU A 294 -1.07 3.73 12.06
N TYR A 295 -1.79 2.75 12.58
CA TYR A 295 -1.22 1.63 13.32
C TYR A 295 -1.31 0.38 12.44
N PHE A 296 -0.19 -0.27 12.17
CA PHE A 296 -0.16 -1.55 11.46
C PHE A 296 0.56 -2.55 12.37
N PRO A 297 -0.08 -3.65 12.77
CA PRO A 297 0.56 -4.56 13.70
C PRO A 297 1.78 -5.21 13.03
N ASP A 298 2.92 -5.08 13.70
CA ASP A 298 4.25 -5.47 13.24
C ASP A 298 4.86 -6.57 14.14
N ILE A 299 4.00 -7.27 14.87
CA ILE A 299 4.35 -8.47 15.62
C ILE A 299 3.69 -9.65 14.93
N GLY A 300 4.46 -10.32 14.10
CA GLY A 300 4.05 -11.51 13.38
C GLY A 300 3.84 -12.72 14.30
N LEU A 301 2.98 -13.63 13.87
CA LEU A 301 2.75 -14.91 14.54
C LEU A 301 3.73 -16.00 14.07
N ASN A 302 4.49 -15.72 13.01
CA ASN A 302 5.47 -16.64 12.44
C ASN A 302 6.89 -16.22 12.84
N PRO A 303 7.64 -17.05 13.59
CA PRO A 303 9.04 -16.75 13.94
C PRO A 303 9.99 -16.58 12.75
N GLU A 304 9.65 -17.11 11.58
CA GLU A 304 10.43 -16.95 10.34
C GLU A 304 10.09 -15.64 9.61
N HIS A 305 8.90 -15.09 9.87
CA HIS A 305 8.41 -13.81 9.35
C HIS A 305 7.87 -12.94 10.49
N PRO A 306 8.78 -12.36 11.29
CA PRO A 306 8.48 -11.83 12.61
C PRO A 306 7.67 -10.54 12.59
N LEU A 307 7.54 -9.87 11.44
CA LEU A 307 6.72 -8.67 11.28
C LEU A 307 5.43 -8.96 10.49
N TRP A 308 5.39 -10.07 9.75
CA TRP A 308 4.27 -10.42 8.91
C TRP A 308 3.11 -11.05 9.68
N LEU A 309 1.91 -10.60 9.33
CA LEU A 309 0.66 -11.21 9.73
C LEU A 309 -0.07 -11.79 8.51
N PRO A 310 -0.75 -12.94 8.67
CA PRO A 310 -1.49 -13.58 7.58
C PRO A 310 -2.66 -12.72 7.11
N GLU A 311 -3.29 -11.99 8.02
CA GLU A 311 -4.49 -11.19 7.78
C GLU A 311 -4.46 -9.95 8.69
N PHE A 312 -5.15 -8.90 8.26
CA PHE A 312 -5.36 -7.68 9.03
C PHE A 312 -6.87 -7.43 9.17
N PHE A 313 -7.29 -7.05 10.37
CA PHE A 313 -8.65 -6.63 10.67
C PHE A 313 -8.59 -5.36 11.51
N GLY A 314 -8.90 -4.22 10.91
CA GLY A 314 -8.98 -2.93 11.56
C GLY A 314 -10.25 -2.80 12.41
N ASP A 315 -10.15 -2.03 13.49
CA ASP A 315 -11.28 -1.75 14.39
C ASP A 315 -11.98 -0.42 14.08
N VAL A 316 -11.53 0.29 13.03
CA VAL A 316 -12.10 1.54 12.55
C VAL A 316 -12.46 1.45 11.07
N VAL A 317 -13.70 1.79 10.73
CA VAL A 317 -14.15 1.88 9.33
C VAL A 317 -13.89 3.28 8.81
N VAL A 318 -13.18 3.35 7.70
CA VAL A 318 -12.87 4.55 6.92
C VAL A 318 -13.64 4.49 5.61
N VAL A 319 -14.33 5.58 5.28
CA VAL A 319 -15.02 5.76 4.00
C VAL A 319 -14.50 7.03 3.35
N ASN A 320 -13.98 6.92 2.12
CA ASN A 320 -13.39 8.04 1.36
C ASN A 320 -12.40 8.88 2.20
N GLY A 321 -11.57 8.21 3.01
CA GLY A 321 -10.52 8.87 3.78
C GLY A 321 -10.97 9.52 5.09
N LYS A 322 -12.21 9.27 5.54
CA LYS A 322 -12.74 9.71 6.84
C LYS A 322 -13.29 8.56 7.67
N THR A 323 -13.09 8.59 8.99
CA THR A 323 -13.66 7.60 9.91
C THR A 323 -15.15 7.83 10.12
N TRP A 324 -15.97 6.79 9.89
CA TRP A 324 -17.43 6.77 10.09
C TRP A 324 -18.14 8.08 9.74
N PRO A 325 -18.04 8.56 8.49
CA PRO A 325 -18.74 9.78 8.09
C PRO A 325 -20.26 9.58 8.00
N PHE A 326 -21.00 10.69 7.92
CA PHE A 326 -22.44 10.71 7.63
C PHE A 326 -22.76 11.27 6.24
#